data_AF-A0A3S3M6R0-F1
#
_entry.id   AF-A0A3S3M6R0-F1
#
_cell.length_a   1.000
_cell.length_b   1.000
_cell.length_c   1.000
_cell.angle_alpha   90.00
_cell.angle_beta   90.00
_cell.angle_gamma   90.00
#
_symmetry.space_group_name_H-M   'P 1'
#
loop_
_entity.id
_entity.type
_entity.pdbx_description
1 polymer ?
#
loop_
_entity_poly.entity_id
_entity_poly.type
_entity_poly.pdbx_seq_one_letter_code
_entity_poly.pdbx_strand_id
1 'polypeptide(L)'
;MNLGNGYKPPLCYNTNCPGYVHTNPFVALGAPYEQISQTDGPQHSETLGVTQDPRSGDWLFLWEEGDIPVGYFPKHLFPILGNGPATRIEWGGETYNPLHNLPMPPMGSGHFPRDGPGKFSYVSRIRVVDANRQLIDAPLDLETIADLPQCYGIEDPRVNYGGASW
;
A
#
# COMPACT_ATOMS: atom_id res chain seq x y z
N MET A 1 2.68 3.24 7.04
CA MET A 1 3.32 3.19 5.72
C MET A 1 4.83 3.13 5.91
N ASN A 2 5.53 2.21 5.24
CA ASN A 2 6.98 2.15 5.25
C ASN A 2 7.49 3.25 4.29
N LEU A 3 8.07 4.30 4.86
CA LEU A 3 8.52 5.49 4.12
C LEU A 3 10.06 5.53 4.03
N GLY A 4 10.72 4.44 4.43
CA GLY A 4 12.17 4.31 4.51
C GLY A 4 12.83 3.86 3.20
N ASN A 5 14.16 4.00 3.16
CA ASN A 5 15.09 3.83 2.03
C ASN A 5 15.17 2.42 1.37
N GLY A 6 14.05 1.75 1.11
CA GLY A 6 14.03 0.45 0.46
C GLY A 6 14.51 -0.68 1.39
N TYR A 7 13.86 -0.81 2.55
CA TYR A 7 14.04 -1.92 3.50
C TYR A 7 15.44 -2.05 4.14
N LYS A 8 16.29 -1.01 4.11
CA LYS A 8 17.54 -1.05 4.89
C LYS A 8 17.22 -0.73 6.36
N PRO A 9 17.67 -1.56 7.31
CA PRO A 9 17.51 -1.27 8.73
C PRO A 9 18.13 0.07 9.13
N PRO A 10 17.51 0.81 10.06
CA PRO A 10 16.23 0.50 10.71
C PRO A 10 15.03 0.75 9.77
N LEU A 11 14.06 -0.18 9.76
CA LEU A 11 12.77 0.03 9.10
C LEU A 11 12.09 1.26 9.72
N CYS A 12 11.59 2.16 8.87
CA CYS A 12 11.03 3.42 9.34
C CYS A 12 9.60 3.64 8.89
N TYR A 13 8.77 4.00 9.87
CA TYR A 13 7.35 4.26 9.69
C TYR A 13 7.04 5.74 9.90
N ASN A 14 6.15 6.27 9.07
CA ASN A 14 5.70 7.67 9.14
C ASN A 14 6.89 8.66 9.06
N THR A 15 6.77 9.82 9.70
CA THR A 15 7.80 10.87 9.74
C THR A 15 8.90 10.62 10.77
N ASN A 16 9.02 9.40 11.32
CA ASN A 16 9.99 9.09 12.36
C ASN A 16 11.45 9.08 11.86
N CYS A 17 11.67 9.13 10.55
CA CYS A 17 13.00 9.24 9.95
C CYS A 17 13.02 10.22 8.78
N PRO A 18 14.21 10.74 8.44
CA PRO A 18 14.40 11.52 7.23
C PRO A 18 14.04 10.71 5.98
N GLY A 19 13.42 11.37 5.01
CA GLY A 19 13.13 10.80 3.69
C GLY A 19 11.83 11.33 3.14
N TYR A 20 10.74 11.14 3.86
CA TYR A 20 9.45 11.71 3.47
C TYR A 20 9.31 13.15 4.00
N VAL A 21 8.82 14.04 3.14
CA VAL A 21 8.50 15.43 3.49
C VAL A 21 6.99 15.58 3.52
N HIS A 22 6.45 15.73 4.73
CA HIS A 22 5.03 15.98 4.94
C HIS A 22 4.70 17.46 4.71
N THR A 23 3.68 17.75 3.90
CA THR A 23 3.33 19.13 3.53
C THR A 23 1.88 19.50 3.80
N ASN A 24 1.00 18.51 4.00
CA ASN A 24 -0.43 18.76 4.16
C ASN A 24 -0.80 18.90 5.65
N PRO A 25 -1.29 20.06 6.11
CA PRO A 25 -1.59 20.27 7.53
C PRO A 25 -2.90 19.60 7.99
N PHE A 26 -3.68 19.02 7.09
CA PHE A 26 -5.00 18.43 7.38
C PHE A 26 -4.99 16.89 7.40
N VAL A 27 -4.00 16.26 6.76
CA VAL A 27 -3.93 14.80 6.62
C VAL A 27 -2.70 14.28 7.34
N ALA A 28 -2.84 13.90 8.61
CA ALA A 28 -1.71 13.41 9.40
C ALA A 28 -1.38 11.95 9.06
N LEU A 29 -0.11 11.66 8.77
CA LEU A 29 0.36 10.28 8.64
C LEU A 29 0.25 9.53 9.97
N GLY A 30 -0.33 8.33 9.94
CA GLY A 30 -0.54 7.51 11.13
C GLY A 30 -1.75 7.95 11.98
N ALA A 31 -2.54 8.91 11.51
CA ALA A 31 -3.85 9.17 12.10
C ALA A 31 -4.76 7.94 11.96
N PRO A 32 -5.62 7.67 12.95
CA PRO A 32 -6.65 6.64 12.81
C PRO A 32 -7.68 7.07 11.75
N TYR A 33 -8.24 6.09 11.05
CA TYR A 33 -9.39 6.35 10.17
C TYR A 33 -10.63 6.68 11.00
N GLU A 34 -11.41 7.66 10.54
CA GLU A 34 -12.67 8.04 11.19
C GLU A 34 -13.73 6.95 11.06
N GLN A 35 -13.75 6.28 9.90
CA GLN A 35 -14.62 5.15 9.62
C GLN A 35 -13.79 3.87 9.51
N ILE A 36 -14.23 2.82 10.22
CA ILE A 36 -13.56 1.51 10.22
C ILE A 36 -14.55 0.42 9.81
N SER A 37 -14.06 -0.54 9.02
CA SER A 37 -14.84 -1.71 8.63
C SER A 37 -15.20 -2.57 9.84
N GLN A 38 -16.36 -3.22 9.78
CA GLN A 38 -16.81 -4.19 10.78
C GLN A 38 -16.98 -5.55 10.13
N THR A 39 -16.59 -6.63 10.81
CA THR A 39 -16.79 -8.00 10.33
C THR A 39 -18.26 -8.24 10.02
N ASP A 40 -18.57 -8.71 8.81
CA ASP A 40 -19.93 -8.93 8.31
C ASP A 40 -20.85 -7.69 8.35
N GLY A 41 -20.25 -6.49 8.43
CA GLY A 41 -20.94 -5.20 8.54
C GLY A 41 -20.49 -4.20 7.48
N PRO A 42 -20.68 -2.88 7.72
CA PRO A 42 -20.20 -1.83 6.85
C PRO A 42 -18.70 -1.99 6.53
N GLN A 43 -18.35 -1.88 5.26
CA GLN A 43 -16.98 -1.92 4.77
C GLN A 43 -16.56 -0.55 4.28
N HIS A 44 -15.38 -0.12 4.66
CA HIS A 44 -14.77 1.15 4.27
C HIS A 44 -13.44 0.87 3.56
N SER A 45 -13.12 1.70 2.58
CA SER A 45 -11.91 1.59 1.77
C SER A 45 -11.36 2.97 1.47
N GLU A 46 -10.05 3.05 1.30
CA GLU A 46 -9.32 4.28 1.09
C GLU A 46 -8.53 4.19 -0.21
N THR A 47 -8.54 5.25 -1.00
CA THR A 47 -7.74 5.33 -2.23
C THR A 47 -6.42 6.00 -1.92
N LEU A 48 -5.33 5.32 -2.27
CA LEU A 48 -3.96 5.82 -2.10
C LEU A 48 -3.28 5.87 -3.47
N GLY A 49 -2.47 6.91 -3.67
CA GLY A 49 -1.74 7.12 -4.92
C GLY A 49 -0.29 7.51 -4.69
N VAL A 50 0.56 7.13 -5.65
CA VAL A 50 1.94 7.60 -5.74
C VAL A 50 2.20 8.00 -7.18
N THR A 51 2.67 9.23 -7.40
CA THR A 51 2.99 9.73 -8.74
C THR A 51 4.24 10.60 -8.73
N GLN A 52 4.98 10.63 -9.83
CA GLN A 52 6.14 11.50 -9.94
C GLN A 52 5.74 12.88 -10.43
N ASP A 53 6.14 13.93 -9.72
CA ASP A 53 5.98 15.31 -10.18
C ASP A 53 6.91 15.55 -11.38
N PRO A 54 6.38 15.87 -12.58
CA PRO A 54 7.19 16.09 -13.78
C PRO A 54 8.11 17.32 -13.68
N ARG A 55 7.91 18.22 -12.71
CA ARG A 55 8.75 19.43 -12.56
C ARG A 55 9.96 19.18 -11.68
N SER A 56 9.74 18.69 -10.46
CA SER A 56 10.82 18.42 -9.50
C SER A 56 11.50 17.06 -9.72
N GLY A 57 10.72 16.07 -10.18
CA GLY A 57 11.05 14.65 -10.20
C GLY A 57 10.76 13.94 -8.87
N ASP A 58 10.24 14.65 -7.87
CA ASP A 58 9.88 14.10 -6.56
C ASP A 58 8.62 13.23 -6.65
N TRP A 59 8.50 12.26 -5.76
CA TRP A 59 7.37 11.32 -5.75
C TRP A 59 6.32 11.80 -4.76
N LEU A 60 5.19 12.25 -5.26
CA LEU A 60 4.05 12.70 -4.49
C LEU A 60 3.29 11.51 -3.91
N PHE A 61 2.95 11.60 -2.63
CA PHE A 61 2.00 10.70 -1.99
C PHE A 61 0.62 11.38 -1.96
N LEU A 62 -0.37 10.69 -2.51
CA LEU A 62 -1.72 11.17 -2.70
C LEU A 62 -2.70 10.36 -1.85
N TRP A 63 -3.68 11.05 -1.27
CA TRP A 63 -4.78 10.45 -0.53
C TRP A 63 -6.12 10.84 -1.15
N GLU A 64 -7.06 9.90 -1.10
CA GLU A 64 -8.40 9.94 -1.71
C GLU A 64 -8.41 10.05 -3.25
N GLU A 65 -9.60 9.87 -3.84
CA GLU A 65 -9.81 10.04 -5.29
C GLU A 65 -9.58 11.49 -5.77
N GLY A 66 -9.49 12.46 -4.85
CA GLY A 66 -9.23 13.88 -5.15
C GLY A 66 -7.77 14.22 -5.41
N ASP A 67 -6.87 13.23 -5.45
CA ASP A 67 -5.42 13.41 -5.59
C ASP A 67 -4.85 14.41 -4.56
N ILE A 68 -5.33 14.34 -3.30
CA ILE A 68 -4.92 15.27 -2.26
C ILE A 68 -3.44 15.03 -1.94
N PRO A 69 -2.52 15.97 -2.23
CA PRO A 69 -1.11 15.75 -1.92
C PRO A 69 -0.92 15.80 -0.41
N VAL A 70 -0.42 14.72 0.18
CA VAL A 70 -0.12 14.63 1.62
C VAL A 70 1.32 15.06 1.89
N GLY A 71 2.19 14.87 0.91
CA GLY A 71 3.61 15.12 0.97
C GLY A 71 4.34 14.43 -0.17
N TYR A 72 5.66 14.35 -0.07
CA TYR A 72 6.48 13.80 -1.14
C TYR A 72 7.75 13.14 -0.63
N PHE A 73 8.31 12.26 -1.46
CA PHE A 73 9.64 11.72 -1.32
C PHE A 73 10.57 12.41 -2.33
N PRO A 74 11.68 13.01 -1.88
CA PRO A 74 12.68 13.56 -2.77
C PRO A 74 13.23 12.52 -3.75
N LYS A 75 13.37 12.90 -5.02
CA LYS A 75 13.82 12.00 -6.10
C LYS A 75 15.13 11.26 -5.83
N HIS A 76 16.03 11.87 -5.07
CA HIS A 76 17.36 11.31 -4.79
C HIS A 76 17.30 10.06 -3.90
N LEU A 77 16.17 9.80 -3.23
CA LEU A 77 15.92 8.55 -2.51
C LEU A 77 15.71 7.36 -3.46
N PHE A 78 15.28 7.64 -4.69
CA PHE A 78 14.99 6.62 -5.70
C PHE A 78 15.82 6.86 -6.98
N PRO A 79 17.15 6.75 -6.91
CA PRO A 79 18.04 7.10 -8.03
C PRO A 79 17.81 6.24 -9.28
N ILE A 80 17.23 5.04 -9.12
CA ILE A 80 16.89 4.14 -10.24
C ILE A 80 15.54 4.56 -10.86
N LEU A 81 14.49 4.69 -10.04
CA LEU A 81 13.14 5.07 -10.51
C LEU A 81 13.12 6.51 -11.06
N GLY A 82 14.00 7.40 -10.59
CA GLY A 82 14.12 8.76 -11.10
C GLY A 82 14.68 8.86 -12.53
N ASN A 83 15.26 7.78 -13.07
CA ASN A 83 15.99 7.77 -14.34
C ASN A 83 15.46 6.73 -15.37
N GLY A 84 14.41 5.98 -15.04
CA GLY A 84 13.87 4.93 -15.91
C GLY A 84 12.58 4.31 -15.37
N PRO A 85 11.90 3.46 -16.17
CA PRO A 85 10.64 2.84 -15.74
C PRO A 85 10.88 1.88 -14.57
N ALA A 86 9.86 1.72 -13.72
CA ALA A 86 9.84 0.64 -12.74
C ALA A 86 9.76 -0.71 -13.45
N THR A 87 10.59 -1.66 -13.04
CA THR A 87 10.56 -3.04 -13.56
C THR A 87 9.81 -4.01 -12.65
N ARG A 88 9.43 -3.55 -11.45
CA ARG A 88 8.67 -4.31 -10.46
C ARG A 88 7.79 -3.35 -9.66
N ILE A 89 6.56 -3.77 -9.40
CA ILE A 89 5.59 -3.08 -8.55
C ILE A 89 5.04 -4.12 -7.59
N GLU A 90 4.92 -3.75 -6.32
CA GLU A 90 4.45 -4.62 -5.25
C GLU A 90 3.40 -3.86 -4.43
N TRP A 91 2.41 -4.59 -3.92
CA TRP A 91 1.40 -4.10 -2.98
C TRP A 91 1.00 -5.23 -2.05
N GLY A 92 0.49 -4.87 -0.88
CA GLY A 92 0.07 -5.86 0.11
C GLY A 92 -0.01 -5.26 1.50
N GLY A 93 0.12 -6.13 2.50
CA GLY A 93 0.20 -5.77 3.91
C GLY A 93 1.53 -6.19 4.51
N GLU A 94 1.97 -5.46 5.53
CA GLU A 94 3.14 -5.79 6.33
C GLU A 94 2.70 -5.87 7.80
N THR A 95 3.27 -6.82 8.54
CA THR A 95 3.19 -6.85 9.99
C THR A 95 4.58 -6.77 10.57
N TYR A 96 4.69 -6.14 11.73
CA TYR A 96 5.95 -6.03 12.44
C TYR A 96 5.79 -6.49 13.87
N ASN A 97 6.65 -7.42 14.30
CA ASN A 97 6.74 -7.85 15.68
C ASN A 97 8.19 -7.64 16.18
N PRO A 98 8.45 -6.63 17.03
CA PRO A 98 9.78 -6.41 17.59
C PRO A 98 10.19 -7.46 18.63
N LEU A 99 9.21 -8.18 19.19
CA LEU A 99 9.40 -9.18 20.24
C LEU A 99 9.23 -10.56 19.60
N HIS A 100 10.32 -11.11 19.05
CA HIS A 100 10.35 -12.40 18.33
C HIS A 100 9.78 -13.61 19.11
N ASN A 101 9.51 -13.45 20.42
CA ASN A 101 8.91 -14.47 21.28
C ASN A 101 7.38 -14.38 21.40
N LEU A 102 6.73 -13.38 20.80
CA LEU A 102 5.28 -13.27 20.77
C LEU A 102 4.71 -13.77 19.44
N PRO A 103 3.46 -14.26 19.40
CA PRO A 103 2.77 -14.54 18.14
C PRO A 103 2.78 -13.31 17.23
N MET A 104 2.93 -13.55 15.93
CA MET A 104 2.84 -12.47 14.95
C MET A 104 1.45 -11.83 14.99
N PRO A 105 1.35 -10.49 14.90
CA PRO A 105 0.07 -9.81 15.03
C PRO A 105 -0.84 -10.11 13.82
N PRO A 106 -2.17 -10.09 14.00
CA PRO A 106 -3.10 -10.24 12.89
C PRO A 106 -2.94 -9.10 11.89
N MET A 107 -3.15 -9.39 10.60
CA MET A 107 -3.35 -8.35 9.58
C MET A 107 -4.83 -8.00 9.49
N GLY A 108 -5.14 -6.71 9.43
CA GLY A 108 -6.52 -6.24 9.30
C GLY A 108 -7.39 -6.72 10.45
N SER A 109 -8.48 -7.41 10.13
CA SER A 109 -9.40 -8.01 11.10
C SER A 109 -8.89 -9.32 11.75
N GLY A 110 -7.81 -9.90 11.22
CA GLY A 110 -7.31 -11.23 11.62
C GLY A 110 -8.03 -12.42 10.98
N HIS A 111 -9.02 -12.18 10.11
CA HIS A 111 -9.67 -13.23 9.33
C HIS A 111 -8.88 -13.62 8.08
N PHE A 112 -8.96 -14.89 7.71
CA PHE A 112 -8.36 -15.37 6.47
C PHE A 112 -9.26 -15.05 5.26
N PRO A 113 -8.71 -14.92 4.05
CA PRO A 113 -9.53 -14.70 2.84
C PRO A 113 -10.64 -15.73 2.67
N ARG A 114 -10.35 -17.02 2.90
CA ARG A 114 -11.33 -18.13 2.91
C ARG A 114 -12.54 -17.95 3.82
N ASP A 115 -12.49 -17.06 4.81
CA ASP A 115 -13.61 -16.82 5.74
C ASP A 115 -14.75 -16.03 5.06
N GLY A 116 -14.48 -15.46 3.87
CA GLY A 116 -15.45 -14.85 2.98
C GLY A 116 -15.43 -13.31 2.97
N PRO A 117 -16.07 -12.69 1.95
CA PRO A 117 -16.16 -11.24 1.83
C PRO A 117 -16.75 -10.58 3.08
N GLY A 118 -16.29 -9.36 3.40
CA GLY A 118 -16.72 -8.63 4.59
C GLY A 118 -15.99 -9.01 5.89
N LYS A 119 -15.05 -9.95 5.81
CA LYS A 119 -14.22 -10.36 6.95
C LYS A 119 -12.75 -10.04 6.75
N PHE A 120 -12.18 -10.35 5.60
CA PHE A 120 -10.76 -10.09 5.32
C PHE A 120 -10.51 -8.65 4.84
N SER A 121 -9.27 -8.18 4.99
CA SER A 121 -8.80 -6.92 4.40
C SER A 121 -8.22 -7.14 3.01
N TYR A 122 -8.40 -6.18 2.12
CA TYR A 122 -8.00 -6.30 0.72
C TYR A 122 -7.36 -5.03 0.17
N VAL A 123 -6.62 -5.20 -0.92
CA VAL A 123 -6.20 -4.13 -1.81
C VAL A 123 -6.85 -4.43 -3.17
N SER A 124 -7.52 -3.43 -3.74
CA SER A 124 -8.39 -3.57 -4.91
C SER A 124 -8.15 -2.44 -5.91
N ARG A 125 -8.65 -2.60 -7.15
CA ARG A 125 -8.65 -1.54 -8.19
C ARG A 125 -7.27 -0.91 -8.43
N ILE A 126 -6.25 -1.77 -8.51
CA ILE A 126 -4.86 -1.35 -8.62
C ILE A 126 -4.60 -0.89 -10.04
N ARG A 127 -4.13 0.35 -10.18
CA ARG A 127 -3.78 0.96 -11.46
C ARG A 127 -2.32 1.38 -11.46
N VAL A 128 -1.67 1.25 -12.61
CA VAL A 128 -0.26 1.56 -12.82
C VAL A 128 -0.10 2.51 -14.00
N VAL A 129 0.93 3.33 -13.98
CA VAL A 129 1.28 4.21 -15.11
C VAL A 129 2.23 3.45 -16.03
N ASP A 130 1.82 3.24 -17.29
CA ASP A 130 2.62 2.52 -18.29
C ASP A 130 3.74 3.37 -18.91
N ALA A 131 4.52 2.76 -19.81
CA ALA A 131 5.60 3.45 -20.53
C ALA A 131 5.12 4.62 -21.41
N ASN A 132 3.83 4.64 -21.80
CA ASN A 132 3.20 5.71 -22.55
C ASN A 132 2.56 6.77 -21.64
N ARG A 133 2.82 6.69 -20.32
CA ARG A 133 2.26 7.56 -19.28
C ARG A 133 0.73 7.48 -19.19
N GLN A 134 0.15 6.34 -19.54
CA GLN A 134 -1.28 6.06 -19.41
C GLN A 134 -1.53 5.31 -18.11
N LEU A 135 -2.59 5.69 -17.41
CA LEU A 135 -3.07 4.95 -16.25
C LEU A 135 -3.86 3.74 -16.74
N ILE A 136 -3.36 2.54 -16.45
CA ILE A 136 -3.95 1.26 -16.86
C ILE A 136 -4.19 0.38 -15.63
N ASP A 137 -5.11 -0.59 -15.74
CA ASP A 137 -5.28 -1.60 -14.70
C ASP A 137 -4.02 -2.47 -14.57
N ALA A 138 -3.67 -2.84 -13.34
CA ALA A 138 -2.52 -3.69 -13.08
C ALA A 138 -2.70 -5.06 -13.78
N PRO A 139 -1.62 -5.62 -14.38
CA PRO A 139 -1.68 -6.93 -15.01
C PRO A 139 -2.22 -8.02 -14.08
N LEU A 140 -2.90 -9.02 -14.66
CA LEU A 140 -3.45 -10.15 -13.90
C LEU A 140 -2.40 -11.19 -13.52
N ASP A 141 -1.24 -11.18 -14.18
CA ASP A 141 -0.15 -12.12 -13.91
C ASP A 141 0.64 -11.66 -12.67
N LEU A 142 0.10 -12.02 -11.50
CA LEU A 142 0.63 -11.65 -10.20
C LEU A 142 1.34 -12.82 -9.53
N GLU A 143 2.53 -12.55 -9.00
CA GLU A 143 3.17 -13.42 -8.02
C GLU A 143 2.62 -13.08 -6.62
N THR A 144 2.31 -14.11 -5.82
CA THR A 144 1.91 -13.94 -4.42
C THR A 144 3.05 -14.35 -3.50
N ILE A 145 3.38 -13.48 -2.54
CA ILE A 145 4.48 -13.69 -1.60
C ILE A 145 3.95 -13.51 -0.17
N ALA A 146 4.14 -14.53 0.66
CA ALA A 146 3.84 -14.47 2.09
C ALA A 146 5.02 -15.03 2.88
N ASP A 147 5.60 -14.23 3.78
CA ASP A 147 6.75 -14.64 4.60
C ASP A 147 6.39 -15.78 5.58
N LEU A 148 5.13 -15.79 6.05
CA LEU A 148 4.58 -16.79 6.95
C LEU A 148 3.22 -17.27 6.43
N PRO A 149 3.18 -18.13 5.39
CA PRO A 149 1.94 -18.54 4.72
C PRO A 149 0.96 -19.30 5.64
N GLN A 150 1.45 -19.90 6.72
CA GLN A 150 0.61 -20.51 7.75
C GLN A 150 -0.13 -19.50 8.62
N CYS A 151 0.36 -18.25 8.69
CA CYS A 151 -0.24 -17.16 9.46
C CYS A 151 -1.02 -16.17 8.57
N TYR A 152 -0.60 -16.02 7.32
CA TYR A 152 -1.12 -15.01 6.40
C TYR A 152 -1.50 -15.65 5.07
N GLY A 153 -2.80 -15.70 4.79
CA GLY A 153 -3.33 -16.18 3.51
C GLY A 153 -3.46 -15.04 2.51
N ILE A 154 -3.10 -15.31 1.26
CA ILE A 154 -3.29 -14.40 0.13
C ILE A 154 -4.17 -15.11 -0.89
N GLU A 155 -5.21 -14.44 -1.35
CA GLU A 155 -6.08 -14.91 -2.42
C GLU A 155 -6.31 -13.76 -3.41
N ASP A 156 -6.38 -14.08 -4.70
CA ASP A 156 -6.85 -13.12 -5.70
C ASP A 156 -8.39 -13.19 -5.76
N PRO A 157 -9.09 -12.16 -5.27
CA PRO A 157 -10.55 -12.17 -5.25
C PRO A 157 -11.17 -12.20 -6.65
N ARG A 158 -10.44 -11.80 -7.70
CA ARG A 158 -10.93 -11.86 -9.09
C ARG A 158 -11.03 -13.31 -9.57
N VAL A 159 -10.18 -14.19 -9.06
CA VAL A 159 -10.18 -15.63 -9.36
C VAL A 159 -11.25 -16.36 -8.56
N ASN A 160 -11.40 -16.04 -7.27
CA ASN A 160 -12.27 -16.80 -6.36
C ASN A 160 -13.70 -16.23 -6.22
N TYR A 161 -13.90 -14.94 -6.48
CA TYR A 161 -15.19 -14.26 -6.29
C TYR A 161 -15.75 -13.59 -7.56
N GLY A 162 -15.13 -13.84 -8.73
CA GLY A 162 -15.78 -13.76 -10.04
C GLY A 162 -16.30 -12.38 -10.49
N GLY A 163 -15.52 -11.31 -10.32
CA GLY A 163 -15.94 -9.99 -10.82
C GLY A 163 -14.79 -9.05 -11.16
N ALA A 164 -14.91 -8.35 -12.29
CA ALA A 164 -14.07 -7.22 -12.71
C ALA A 164 -14.22 -5.96 -11.82
N SER A 165 -14.87 -6.10 -10.67
CA SER A 165 -15.23 -5.02 -9.74
C SER A 165 -14.50 -5.10 -8.40
N TRP A 166 -13.52 -6.01 -8.28
CA TRP A 166 -12.52 -6.09 -7.20
C TRP A 166 -11.15 -5.66 -7.74
#